data_AF-A0A5S4GGB7-F1
#
_entry.id   AF-A0A5S4GGB7-F1
#
_cell.length_a   1.000
_cell.length_b   1.000
_cell.length_c   1.000
_cell.angle_alpha   90.00
_cell.angle_beta   90.00
_cell.angle_gamma   90.00
#
_symmetry.space_group_name_H-M   'P 1'
#
loop_
_entity.id
_entity.type
_entity.pdbx_description
1 polymer ?
#
loop_
_entity_poly.entity_id
_entity_poly.type
_entity_poly.pdbx_seq_one_letter_code
_entity_poly.pdbx_strand_id
1 'polypeptide(L)'
;MPSASPAPPVPAGSAQALAFLRDAEEGAARARTADAAKVSPALAQLLASIGACEAGHARTVRGEVPAVRSRSDAEALRTAVSAEHAAVYGYGVLGARLRGTLRQTAKDMWNGHRAQRDELASILSGDPDPAAAAYRLPVRVTDARSAARLAAALEDDLAAAYVGLAGLSAPDLRAFAADSAQRAMARSARWRARAGAAAPPEAFPGLPPAALAPRPEPGE
;
A
#
# COMPACT_ATOMS: atom_id res chain seq x y z
N MET A 1 -3.73 39.16 -26.48
CA MET A 1 -2.94 38.87 -25.27
C MET A 1 -3.90 38.28 -24.25
N PRO A 2 -3.77 37.00 -23.84
CA PRO A 2 -4.62 36.46 -22.80
C PRO A 2 -4.29 37.17 -21.48
N SER A 3 -5.28 37.79 -20.84
CA SER A 3 -5.11 38.39 -19.52
C SER A 3 -4.78 37.30 -18.52
N ALA A 4 -3.68 37.46 -17.78
CA ALA A 4 -3.35 36.57 -16.67
C ALA A 4 -4.43 36.70 -15.60
N SER A 5 -5.02 35.57 -15.18
CA SER A 5 -5.89 35.55 -14.00
C SER A 5 -5.12 36.08 -12.79
N PRO A 6 -5.74 36.88 -11.91
CA PRO A 6 -5.07 37.38 -10.72
C PRO A 6 -4.58 36.20 -9.87
N ALA A 7 -3.36 36.31 -9.37
CA ALA A 7 -2.80 35.32 -8.45
C ALA A 7 -3.69 35.24 -7.18
N PRO A 8 -3.98 34.02 -6.68
CA PRO A 8 -4.78 33.89 -5.48
C PRO A 8 -4.07 34.54 -4.28
N PRO A 9 -4.82 35.13 -3.34
CA PRO A 9 -4.25 35.79 -2.18
C PRO A 9 -3.47 34.80 -1.31
N VAL A 10 -2.31 35.23 -0.79
CA VAL A 10 -1.48 34.40 0.10
C VAL A 10 -2.19 34.26 1.46
N PRO A 11 -2.48 33.03 1.93
CA PRO A 11 -3.20 32.83 3.18
C PRO A 11 -2.39 33.32 4.40
N ALA A 12 -3.06 33.97 5.36
CA ALA A 12 -2.42 34.67 6.47
C ALA A 12 -2.04 33.76 7.67
N GLY A 13 -2.31 32.45 7.59
CA GLY A 13 -1.99 31.49 8.66
C GLY A 13 -2.12 30.03 8.22
N SER A 14 -1.55 29.11 9.00
CA SER A 14 -1.45 27.68 8.66
C SER A 14 -2.80 27.01 8.43
N ALA A 15 -3.84 27.35 9.21
CA ALA A 15 -5.19 26.82 9.02
C ALA A 15 -5.83 27.31 7.71
N GLN A 16 -5.66 28.58 7.34
CA GLN A 16 -6.13 29.11 6.06
C GLN A 16 -5.31 28.55 4.89
N ALA A 17 -4.00 28.34 5.06
CA ALA A 17 -3.16 27.73 4.05
C ALA A 17 -3.56 26.28 3.78
N LEU A 18 -3.87 25.51 4.82
CA LEU A 18 -4.38 24.15 4.69
C LEU A 18 -5.77 24.11 4.03
N ALA A 19 -6.68 25.01 4.41
CA ALA A 19 -7.99 25.11 3.76
C ALA A 19 -7.86 25.46 2.27
N PHE A 20 -7.00 26.44 1.94
CA PHE A 20 -6.73 26.84 0.56
C PHE A 20 -6.13 25.71 -0.27
N LEU A 21 -5.16 24.97 0.29
CA LEU A 21 -4.57 23.79 -0.38
C LEU A 21 -5.62 22.70 -0.61
N ARG A 22 -6.51 22.45 0.36
CA ARG A 22 -7.61 21.46 0.21
C ARG A 22 -8.56 21.82 -0.93
N ASP A 23 -8.98 23.09 -1.00
CA ASP A 23 -9.86 23.57 -2.06
C ASP A 23 -9.18 23.54 -3.43
N ALA A 24 -7.88 23.87 -3.50
CA ALA A 24 -7.11 23.82 -4.73
C ALA A 24 -6.96 22.38 -5.26
N GLU A 25 -6.66 21.42 -4.40
CA GLU A 25 -6.55 19.99 -4.76
C GLU A 25 -7.90 19.41 -5.19
N GLU A 26 -9.01 19.76 -4.52
CA GLU A 26 -10.36 19.36 -4.97
C GLU A 26 -10.74 19.98 -6.32
N GLY A 27 -10.41 21.26 -6.51
CA GLY A 27 -10.63 21.95 -7.77
C GLY A 27 -9.87 21.32 -8.92
N ALA A 28 -8.61 20.95 -8.69
CA ALA A 28 -7.78 20.23 -9.67
C ALA A 28 -8.39 18.88 -10.03
N ALA A 29 -8.73 18.04 -9.02
CA ALA A 29 -9.31 16.72 -9.25
C ALA A 29 -10.62 16.79 -10.06
N ARG A 30 -11.52 17.75 -9.74
CA ARG A 30 -12.78 17.96 -10.47
C ARG A 30 -12.54 18.42 -11.91
N ALA A 31 -11.60 19.33 -12.13
CA ALA A 31 -11.25 19.80 -13.47
C ALA A 31 -10.73 18.65 -14.36
N ARG A 32 -9.88 17.77 -13.81
CA ARG A 32 -9.38 16.59 -14.54
C ARG A 32 -10.47 15.61 -14.94
N THR A 33 -11.45 15.37 -14.06
CA THR A 33 -12.62 14.53 -14.41
C THR A 33 -13.49 15.16 -15.49
N ALA A 34 -13.66 16.48 -15.49
CA ALA A 34 -14.41 17.19 -16.53
C ALA A 34 -13.67 17.21 -17.88
N ASP A 35 -12.34 17.29 -17.87
CA ASP A 35 -11.49 17.25 -19.06
C ASP A 35 -11.42 15.85 -19.68
N ALA A 36 -11.44 14.78 -18.86
CA ALA A 36 -11.42 13.40 -19.34
C ALA A 36 -12.60 13.07 -20.27
N ALA A 37 -13.75 13.73 -20.10
CA ALA A 37 -14.93 13.56 -20.96
C ALA A 37 -14.78 14.18 -22.37
N LYS A 38 -13.74 15.00 -22.62
CA LYS A 38 -13.57 15.80 -23.84
C LYS A 38 -12.36 15.40 -24.69
N VAL A 39 -11.60 14.38 -24.26
CA VAL A 39 -10.34 13.99 -24.89
C VAL A 39 -10.39 12.57 -25.44
N SER A 40 -9.35 12.18 -26.18
CA SER A 40 -9.21 10.82 -26.69
C SER A 40 -9.10 9.79 -25.55
N PRO A 41 -9.49 8.51 -25.76
CA PRO A 41 -9.53 7.51 -24.68
C PRO A 41 -8.20 7.33 -23.93
N ALA A 42 -7.06 7.35 -24.65
CA ALA A 42 -5.75 7.22 -24.03
C ALA A 42 -5.40 8.42 -23.12
N LEU A 43 -5.80 9.64 -23.53
CA LEU A 43 -5.58 10.85 -22.74
C LEU A 43 -6.58 10.94 -21.58
N ALA A 44 -7.82 10.48 -21.78
CA ALA A 44 -8.82 10.36 -20.72
C ALA A 44 -8.35 9.43 -19.61
N GLN A 45 -7.76 8.28 -19.97
CA GLN A 45 -7.17 7.35 -19.01
C GLN A 45 -6.03 7.98 -18.20
N LEU A 46 -5.17 8.77 -18.84
CA LEU A 46 -4.09 9.50 -18.17
C LEU A 46 -4.64 10.58 -17.22
N LEU A 47 -5.61 11.39 -17.68
CA LEU A 47 -6.23 12.43 -16.85
C LEU A 47 -7.01 11.84 -15.66
N ALA A 48 -7.65 10.70 -15.84
CA ALA A 48 -8.31 9.96 -14.76
C ALA A 48 -7.31 9.44 -13.73
N SER A 49 -6.15 8.91 -14.17
CA SER A 49 -5.05 8.50 -13.28
C SER A 49 -4.50 9.68 -12.46
N ILE A 50 -4.28 10.83 -13.11
CA ILE A 50 -3.81 12.05 -12.45
C ILE A 50 -4.84 12.55 -11.44
N GLY A 51 -6.12 12.66 -11.84
CA GLY A 51 -7.20 13.08 -10.96
C GLY A 51 -7.42 12.15 -9.76
N ALA A 52 -7.21 10.84 -9.93
CA ALA A 52 -7.27 9.87 -8.84
C ALA A 52 -6.13 10.06 -7.82
N CYS A 53 -4.91 10.34 -8.29
CA CYS A 53 -3.78 10.68 -7.42
C CYS A 53 -4.02 11.98 -6.65
N GLU A 54 -4.49 13.04 -7.32
CA GLU A 54 -4.83 14.35 -6.72
C GLU A 54 -5.94 14.18 -5.66
N ALA A 55 -7.00 13.42 -5.96
CA ALA A 55 -8.05 13.10 -4.99
C ALA A 55 -7.55 12.27 -3.79
N GLY A 56 -6.58 11.38 -4.01
CA GLY A 56 -5.86 10.66 -2.96
C GLY A 56 -5.15 11.62 -2.01
N HIS A 57 -4.33 12.52 -2.54
CA HIS A 57 -3.62 13.53 -1.74
C HIS A 57 -4.57 14.46 -0.98
N ALA A 58 -5.66 14.90 -1.61
CA ALA A 58 -6.66 15.76 -0.98
C ALA A 58 -7.32 15.11 0.26
N ARG A 59 -7.56 13.79 0.23
CA ARG A 59 -8.10 13.04 1.37
C ARG A 59 -7.09 12.93 2.52
N THR A 60 -5.82 12.66 2.20
CA THR A 60 -4.74 12.65 3.19
C THR A 60 -4.61 14.01 3.88
N VAL A 61 -4.75 15.10 3.13
CA VAL A 61 -4.71 16.47 3.67
C VAL A 61 -5.96 16.83 4.48
N ARG A 62 -7.14 16.26 4.16
CA ARG A 62 -8.38 16.45 4.95
C ARG A 62 -8.37 15.72 6.30
N GLY A 63 -7.53 14.70 6.48
CA GLY A 63 -7.53 13.88 7.69
C GLY A 63 -8.79 13.01 7.82
N GLU A 64 -9.43 12.71 6.68
CA GLU A 64 -10.64 11.90 6.65
C GLU A 64 -10.23 10.43 6.70
N VAL A 65 -10.14 9.90 7.92
CA VAL A 65 -9.75 8.52 8.18
C VAL A 65 -10.88 7.59 7.73
N PRO A 66 -10.60 6.58 6.88
CA PRO A 66 -11.60 5.58 6.51
C PRO A 66 -12.22 4.94 7.76
N ALA A 67 -13.53 5.02 7.92
CA ALA A 67 -14.20 4.52 9.11
C ALA A 67 -14.10 2.99 9.20
N VAL A 68 -13.43 2.48 10.24
CA VAL A 68 -13.47 1.07 10.67
C VAL A 68 -14.83 0.81 11.31
N ARG A 69 -15.70 0.05 10.64
CA ARG A 69 -17.13 -0.04 11.03
C ARG A 69 -17.47 -1.24 11.91
N SER A 70 -16.57 -2.20 12.04
CA SER A 70 -16.82 -3.47 12.74
C SER A 70 -15.58 -3.95 13.51
N ARG A 71 -15.77 -4.87 14.46
CA ARG A 71 -14.66 -5.51 15.19
C ARG A 71 -13.77 -6.33 14.25
N SER A 72 -14.37 -7.05 13.30
CA SER A 72 -13.61 -7.80 12.28
C SER A 72 -12.78 -6.88 11.39
N ASP A 73 -13.31 -5.69 11.08
CA ASP A 73 -12.59 -4.70 10.30
C ASP A 73 -11.34 -4.21 11.06
N ALA A 74 -11.47 -3.99 12.37
CA ALA A 74 -10.35 -3.63 13.24
C ALA A 74 -9.33 -4.77 13.42
N GLU A 75 -9.76 -6.02 13.43
CA GLU A 75 -8.88 -7.20 13.51
C GLU A 75 -8.07 -7.39 12.22
N ALA A 76 -8.69 -7.25 11.05
CA ALA A 76 -7.99 -7.30 9.77
C ALA A 76 -6.96 -6.16 9.66
N LEU A 77 -7.32 -4.95 10.10
CA LEU A 77 -6.40 -3.82 10.10
C LEU A 77 -5.21 -4.02 11.07
N ARG A 78 -5.45 -4.51 12.29
CA ARG A 78 -4.37 -4.89 13.22
C ARG A 78 -3.48 -5.99 12.66
N THR A 79 -4.05 -6.96 11.95
CA THR A 79 -3.29 -8.01 11.27
C THR A 79 -2.34 -7.42 10.22
N ALA A 80 -2.82 -6.48 9.39
CA ALA A 80 -1.99 -5.78 8.41
C ALA A 80 -0.88 -4.95 9.07
N VAL A 81 -1.18 -4.19 10.13
CA VAL A 81 -0.17 -3.41 10.88
C VAL A 81 0.89 -4.33 11.51
N SER A 82 0.48 -5.48 12.06
CA SER A 82 1.41 -6.47 12.62
C SER A 82 2.32 -7.08 11.55
N ALA A 83 1.78 -7.39 10.37
CA ALA A 83 2.56 -7.88 9.24
C ALA A 83 3.56 -6.82 8.74
N GLU A 84 3.16 -5.54 8.68
CA GLU A 84 4.07 -4.44 8.33
C GLU A 84 5.16 -4.24 9.39
N HIS A 85 4.88 -4.40 10.68
CA HIS A 85 5.92 -4.41 11.71
C HIS A 85 6.96 -5.51 11.46
N ALA A 86 6.51 -6.74 11.16
CA ALA A 86 7.39 -7.85 10.86
C ALA A 86 8.23 -7.60 9.60
N ALA A 87 7.63 -6.99 8.56
CA ALA A 87 8.34 -6.61 7.34
C ALA A 87 9.38 -5.52 7.58
N VAL A 88 9.06 -4.47 8.35
CA VAL A 88 10.02 -3.41 8.74
C VAL A 88 11.21 -4.03 9.49
N TYR A 89 10.97 -4.92 10.46
CA TYR A 89 12.03 -5.62 11.17
C TYR A 89 12.87 -6.49 10.22
N GLY A 90 12.21 -7.30 9.38
CA GLY A 90 12.85 -8.20 8.44
C GLY A 90 13.71 -7.48 7.40
N TYR A 91 13.22 -6.39 6.82
CA TYR A 91 13.99 -5.56 5.88
C TYR A 91 15.13 -4.79 6.55
N GLY A 92 15.01 -4.45 7.84
CA GLY A 92 16.13 -3.96 8.64
C GLY A 92 17.26 -5.00 8.74
N VAL A 93 16.91 -6.27 9.02
CA VAL A 93 17.87 -7.39 9.04
C VAL A 93 18.48 -7.61 7.65
N LEU A 94 17.69 -7.57 6.58
CA LEU A 94 18.17 -7.71 5.20
C LEU A 94 19.15 -6.58 4.83
N GLY A 95 18.86 -5.34 5.21
CA GLY A 95 19.73 -4.18 4.98
C GLY A 95 21.10 -4.30 5.66
N ALA A 96 21.18 -5.04 6.77
CA ALA A 96 22.44 -5.34 7.45
C ALA A 96 23.23 -6.50 6.82
N ARG A 97 22.56 -7.40 6.08
CA ARG A 97 23.15 -8.63 5.50
C ARG A 97 23.49 -8.50 4.02
N LEU A 98 22.74 -7.70 3.28
CA LEU A 98 22.92 -7.48 1.84
C LEU A 98 23.99 -6.43 1.56
N ARG A 99 24.49 -6.41 0.31
CA ARG A 99 25.51 -5.47 -0.17
C ARG A 99 25.11 -4.87 -1.52
N GLY A 100 25.77 -3.77 -1.89
CA GLY A 100 25.59 -3.09 -3.18
C GLY A 100 24.13 -2.70 -3.45
N THR A 101 23.68 -2.94 -4.68
CA THR A 101 22.32 -2.59 -5.14
C THR A 101 21.23 -3.31 -4.34
N LEU A 102 21.46 -4.55 -3.89
CA LEU A 102 20.48 -5.30 -3.08
C LEU A 102 20.28 -4.67 -1.70
N ARG A 103 21.34 -4.10 -1.09
CA ARG A 103 21.21 -3.34 0.16
C ARG A 103 20.39 -2.08 -0.06
N GLN A 104 20.59 -1.38 -1.18
CA GLN A 104 19.82 -0.20 -1.51
C GLN A 104 18.34 -0.56 -1.72
N THR A 105 18.04 -1.60 -2.48
CA THR A 105 16.67 -2.13 -2.62
C THR A 105 16.05 -2.45 -1.27
N ALA A 106 16.77 -3.15 -0.38
CA ALA A 106 16.24 -3.46 0.95
C ALA A 106 15.96 -2.21 1.80
N LYS A 107 16.80 -1.17 1.68
CA LYS A 107 16.59 0.12 2.34
C LYS A 107 15.37 0.87 1.81
N ASP A 108 15.18 0.86 0.49
CA ASP A 108 14.02 1.49 -0.14
C ASP A 108 12.73 0.79 0.27
N MET A 109 12.73 -0.55 0.29
CA MET A 109 11.60 -1.34 0.80
C MET A 109 11.37 -1.09 2.30
N TRP A 110 12.42 -1.03 3.11
CA TRP A 110 12.31 -0.70 4.54
C TRP A 110 11.61 0.64 4.77
N ASN A 111 11.98 1.68 4.01
CA ASN A 111 11.31 2.98 4.06
C ASN A 111 9.84 2.90 3.61
N GLY A 112 9.57 2.16 2.52
CA GLY A 112 8.22 1.93 2.02
C GLY A 112 7.30 1.28 3.04
N HIS A 113 7.76 0.19 3.67
CA HIS A 113 7.00 -0.50 4.73
C HIS A 113 6.77 0.37 5.96
N ARG A 114 7.73 1.22 6.32
CA ARG A 114 7.52 2.18 7.41
C ARG A 114 6.41 3.18 7.10
N ALA A 115 6.42 3.76 5.89
CA ALA A 115 5.38 4.68 5.47
C ALA A 115 4.01 4.00 5.44
N GLN A 116 3.95 2.78 4.89
CA GLN A 116 2.73 1.98 4.80
C GLN A 116 2.18 1.60 6.18
N ARG A 117 3.04 1.20 7.11
CA ARG A 117 2.70 0.94 8.50
C ARG A 117 2.11 2.18 9.17
N ASP A 118 2.76 3.32 9.02
CA ASP A 118 2.35 4.57 9.67
C ASP A 118 0.99 5.04 9.11
N GLU A 119 0.75 4.85 7.81
CA GLU A 119 -0.55 5.07 7.17
C GLU A 119 -1.63 4.14 7.74
N LEU A 120 -1.39 2.83 7.78
CA LEU A 120 -2.34 1.85 8.35
C LEU A 120 -2.62 2.09 9.83
N ALA A 121 -1.60 2.43 10.61
CA ALA A 121 -1.74 2.75 12.02
C ALA A 121 -2.57 4.02 12.23
N SER A 122 -2.48 5.01 11.32
CA SER A 122 -3.33 6.20 11.38
C SER A 122 -4.81 5.92 11.13
N ILE A 123 -5.11 4.79 10.47
CA ILE A 123 -6.48 4.34 10.18
C ILE A 123 -7.10 3.58 11.36
N LEU A 124 -6.25 2.95 12.18
CA LEU A 124 -6.72 2.14 13.30
C LEU A 124 -7.30 3.05 14.39
N SER A 125 -8.55 2.79 14.77
CA SER A 125 -9.18 3.44 15.92
C SER A 125 -8.69 2.79 17.21
N GLY A 126 -8.09 3.57 18.12
CA GLY A 126 -7.48 3.09 19.36
C GLY A 126 -5.96 2.91 19.25
N ASP A 127 -5.32 2.43 20.31
CA ASP A 127 -3.87 2.25 20.31
C ASP A 127 -3.48 1.02 19.48
N PRO A 128 -2.56 1.16 18.50
CA PRO A 128 -1.99 0.01 17.82
C PRO A 128 -1.21 -0.85 18.82
N ASP A 129 -1.28 -2.17 18.65
CA ASP A 129 -0.45 -3.09 19.43
C ASP A 129 1.02 -2.67 19.29
N PRO A 130 1.77 -2.55 20.40
CA PRO A 130 3.15 -2.11 20.34
C PRO A 130 3.97 -3.07 19.49
N ALA A 131 4.89 -2.53 18.69
CA ALA A 131 5.83 -3.35 17.94
C ALA A 131 6.60 -4.28 18.90
N ALA A 132 6.71 -5.56 18.55
CA ALA A 132 7.52 -6.49 19.32
C ALA A 132 9.00 -6.10 19.23
N ALA A 133 9.76 -6.33 20.30
CA ALA A 133 11.20 -6.06 20.33
C ALA A 133 11.97 -6.89 19.28
N ALA A 134 11.44 -8.06 18.92
CA ALA A 134 11.97 -8.91 17.86
C ALA A 134 10.87 -9.78 17.26
N TYR A 135 11.03 -10.11 15.98
CA TYR A 135 10.15 -11.05 15.26
C TYR A 135 10.91 -12.33 14.91
N ARG A 136 10.22 -13.46 15.01
CA ARG A 136 10.74 -14.74 14.50
C ARG A 136 10.71 -14.68 12.98
N LEU A 137 11.89 -14.67 12.36
CA LEU A 137 12.00 -14.67 10.91
C LEU A 137 11.75 -16.08 10.35
N PRO A 138 10.97 -16.23 9.26
CA PRO A 138 10.63 -17.54 8.68
C PRO A 138 11.84 -18.21 7.99
N VAL A 139 12.88 -17.44 7.68
CA VAL A 139 14.08 -17.92 6.99
C VAL A 139 15.32 -17.42 7.73
N ARG A 140 16.24 -18.33 8.03
CA ARG A 140 17.57 -17.97 8.55
C ARG A 140 18.44 -17.43 7.42
N VAL A 141 18.95 -16.20 7.59
CA VAL A 141 19.80 -15.54 6.58
C VAL A 141 21.27 -15.89 6.81
N THR A 142 21.85 -16.65 5.88
CA THR A 142 23.28 -17.04 5.88
C THR A 142 24.05 -16.46 4.70
N ASP A 143 23.36 -16.03 3.65
CA ASP A 143 23.92 -15.54 2.39
C ASP A 143 22.86 -14.71 1.61
N ALA A 144 23.22 -14.22 0.43
CA ALA A 144 22.34 -13.41 -0.41
C ALA A 144 21.10 -14.17 -0.91
N ARG A 145 21.21 -15.49 -1.13
CA ARG A 145 20.09 -16.32 -1.60
C ARG A 145 19.05 -16.52 -0.51
N SER A 146 19.49 -16.86 0.71
CA SER A 146 18.63 -16.98 1.89
C SER A 146 18.04 -15.63 2.31
N ALA A 147 18.77 -14.52 2.12
CA ALA A 147 18.21 -13.17 2.25
C ALA A 147 17.07 -12.91 1.24
N ALA A 148 17.25 -13.26 -0.03
CA ALA A 148 16.19 -13.14 -1.03
C ALA A 148 14.97 -14.04 -0.71
N ARG A 149 15.19 -15.24 -0.15
CA ARG A 149 14.09 -16.10 0.34
C ARG A 149 13.35 -15.49 1.52
N LEU A 150 14.06 -14.90 2.48
CA LEU A 150 13.43 -14.17 3.58
C LEU A 150 12.58 -13.01 3.06
N ALA A 151 13.12 -12.22 2.13
CA ALA A 151 12.39 -11.11 1.53
C ALA A 151 11.10 -11.59 0.83
N ALA A 152 11.17 -12.68 0.06
CA ALA A 152 9.98 -13.28 -0.55
C ALA A 152 8.93 -13.69 0.50
N ALA A 153 9.34 -14.38 1.57
CA ALA A 153 8.41 -14.82 2.62
C ALA A 153 7.72 -13.64 3.34
N LEU A 154 8.45 -12.57 3.65
CA LEU A 154 7.87 -11.37 4.25
C LEU A 154 6.81 -10.73 3.34
N GLU A 155 7.06 -10.70 2.03
CA GLU A 155 6.13 -10.14 1.06
C GLU A 155 4.91 -11.06 0.81
N ASP A 156 5.07 -12.37 0.95
CA ASP A 156 3.95 -13.31 0.93
C ASP A 156 3.03 -13.11 2.14
N ASP A 157 3.61 -12.96 3.33
CA ASP A 157 2.87 -12.71 4.57
C ASP A 157 2.10 -11.37 4.49
N LEU A 158 2.72 -10.33 3.92
CA LEU A 158 2.06 -9.06 3.65
C LEU A 158 0.92 -9.20 2.64
N ALA A 159 1.13 -9.93 1.54
CA ALA A 159 0.08 -10.14 0.56
C ALA A 159 -1.13 -10.83 1.18
N ALA A 160 -0.91 -11.85 2.03
CA ALA A 160 -1.96 -12.53 2.78
C ALA A 160 -2.74 -11.55 3.68
N ALA A 161 -2.03 -10.71 4.43
CA ALA A 161 -2.64 -9.73 5.32
C ALA A 161 -3.46 -8.68 4.54
N TYR A 162 -2.96 -8.21 3.41
CA TYR A 162 -3.68 -7.27 2.55
C TYR A 162 -4.89 -7.89 1.85
N VAL A 163 -4.83 -9.16 1.45
CA VAL A 163 -6.00 -9.86 0.93
C VAL A 163 -7.09 -9.96 2.00
N GLY A 164 -6.72 -10.24 3.26
CA GLY A 164 -7.66 -10.18 4.39
C GLY A 164 -8.28 -8.79 4.56
N LEU A 165 -7.48 -7.74 4.41
CA LEU A 165 -7.94 -6.34 4.45
C LEU A 165 -8.83 -5.96 3.25
N ALA A 166 -8.68 -6.60 2.11
CA ALA A 166 -9.55 -6.37 0.96
C ALA A 166 -11.01 -6.84 1.20
N GLY A 167 -11.26 -7.62 2.27
CA GLY A 167 -12.60 -8.00 2.71
C GLY A 167 -13.39 -6.89 3.43
N LEU A 168 -12.79 -5.73 3.71
CA LEU A 168 -13.41 -4.65 4.46
C LEU A 168 -14.60 -4.00 3.74
N SER A 169 -15.53 -3.42 4.51
CA SER A 169 -16.72 -2.76 3.98
C SER A 169 -16.45 -1.36 3.36
N ALA A 170 -15.34 -0.72 3.70
CA ALA A 170 -14.94 0.58 3.16
C ALA A 170 -14.28 0.46 1.76
N PRO A 171 -14.84 1.09 0.70
CA PRO A 171 -14.38 0.91 -0.68
C PRO A 171 -12.93 1.36 -0.92
N ASP A 172 -12.52 2.46 -0.29
CA ASP A 172 -11.16 2.98 -0.43
C ASP A 172 -10.11 2.07 0.20
N LEU A 173 -10.41 1.52 1.39
CA LEU A 173 -9.54 0.54 2.04
C LEU A 173 -9.44 -0.74 1.23
N ARG A 174 -10.52 -1.19 0.59
CA ARG A 174 -10.46 -2.35 -0.31
C ARG A 174 -9.55 -2.11 -1.51
N ALA A 175 -9.67 -0.95 -2.15
CA ALA A 175 -8.84 -0.60 -3.31
C ALA A 175 -7.36 -0.50 -2.92
N PHE A 176 -7.07 0.18 -1.81
CA PHE A 176 -5.74 0.27 -1.23
C PHE A 176 -5.17 -1.12 -0.88
N ALA A 177 -5.97 -1.98 -0.25
CA ALA A 177 -5.56 -3.32 0.15
C ALA A 177 -5.27 -4.20 -1.07
N ALA A 178 -6.10 -4.13 -2.12
CA ALA A 178 -5.88 -4.86 -3.36
C ALA A 178 -4.59 -4.42 -4.08
N ASP A 179 -4.34 -3.11 -4.20
CA ASP A 179 -3.09 -2.59 -4.78
C ASP A 179 -1.87 -3.00 -3.95
N SER A 180 -1.98 -2.90 -2.62
CA SER A 180 -0.91 -3.31 -1.69
C SER A 180 -0.59 -4.81 -1.80
N ALA A 181 -1.61 -5.66 -1.90
CA ALA A 181 -1.46 -7.10 -2.14
C ALA A 181 -0.77 -7.39 -3.47
N GLN A 182 -1.18 -6.72 -4.56
CA GLN A 182 -0.56 -6.88 -5.88
C GLN A 182 0.91 -6.47 -5.88
N ARG A 183 1.24 -5.35 -5.24
CA ARG A 183 2.62 -4.87 -5.11
C ARG A 183 3.48 -5.82 -4.28
N ALA A 184 2.96 -6.30 -3.14
CA ALA A 184 3.63 -7.30 -2.30
C ALA A 184 3.91 -8.58 -3.09
N MET A 185 2.92 -9.09 -3.82
CA MET A 185 3.11 -10.28 -4.66
C MET A 185 4.16 -10.07 -5.76
N ALA A 186 4.14 -8.91 -6.43
CA ALA A 186 5.13 -8.58 -7.44
C ALA A 186 6.55 -8.45 -6.85
N ARG A 187 6.70 -7.91 -5.63
CA ARG A 187 7.97 -7.89 -4.90
C ARG A 187 8.42 -9.30 -4.52
N SER A 188 7.50 -10.13 -4.00
CA SER A 188 7.79 -11.52 -3.68
C SER A 188 8.31 -12.30 -4.89
N ALA A 189 7.62 -12.22 -6.03
CA ALA A 189 8.06 -12.86 -7.27
C ALA A 189 9.46 -12.40 -7.70
N ARG A 190 9.75 -11.10 -7.62
CA ARG A 190 11.08 -10.53 -7.92
C ARG A 190 12.16 -11.03 -6.97
N TRP A 191 11.85 -11.27 -5.71
CA TRP A 191 12.77 -11.84 -4.73
C TRP A 191 12.99 -13.34 -4.94
N ARG A 192 11.93 -14.10 -5.27
CA ARG A 192 12.04 -15.52 -5.62
C ARG A 192 12.92 -15.74 -6.85
N ALA A 193 12.74 -14.93 -7.89
CA ALA A 193 13.62 -14.96 -9.07
C ALA A 193 15.10 -14.77 -8.69
N ARG A 194 15.40 -13.83 -7.79
CA ARG A 194 16.76 -13.61 -7.25
C ARG A 194 17.26 -14.78 -6.41
N ALA A 195 16.36 -15.47 -5.70
CA ALA A 195 16.68 -16.66 -4.93
C ALA A 195 16.86 -17.93 -5.78
N GLY A 196 16.55 -17.87 -7.08
CA GLY A 196 16.46 -19.06 -7.94
C GLY A 196 15.33 -20.00 -7.52
N ALA A 197 14.26 -19.47 -6.93
CA ALA A 197 13.08 -20.22 -6.52
C ALA A 197 11.98 -20.08 -7.58
N ALA A 198 11.19 -21.14 -7.75
CA ALA A 198 10.01 -21.11 -8.60
C ALA A 198 8.95 -20.14 -8.05
N ALA A 199 8.05 -19.68 -8.91
CA ALA A 199 6.83 -19.01 -8.48
C ALA A 199 6.01 -19.96 -7.59
N PRO A 200 5.27 -19.44 -6.59
CA PRO A 200 4.39 -20.27 -5.80
C PRO A 200 3.34 -20.92 -6.73
N PRO A 201 3.01 -22.20 -6.51
CA PRO A 201 2.05 -22.91 -7.35
C PRO A 201 0.62 -22.43 -7.12
N GLU A 202 0.34 -21.78 -5.99
CA GLU A 202 -1.00 -21.24 -5.70
C GLU A 202 -1.24 -19.90 -6.41
N ALA A 203 -2.39 -19.77 -7.07
CA ALA A 203 -2.81 -18.53 -7.74
C ALA A 203 -3.05 -17.37 -6.75
N PHE A 204 -3.34 -17.68 -5.48
CA PHE A 204 -3.51 -16.71 -4.40
C PHE A 204 -2.73 -17.12 -3.14
N PRO A 205 -1.41 -16.88 -3.12
CA PRO A 205 -0.61 -17.12 -1.93
C PRO A 205 -1.13 -16.27 -0.76
N GLY A 206 -1.41 -16.91 0.37
CA GLY A 206 -1.92 -16.23 1.57
C GLY A 206 -3.42 -16.35 1.82
N LEU A 207 -4.22 -16.84 0.86
CA LEU A 207 -5.59 -17.27 1.17
C LEU A 207 -5.54 -18.62 1.91
N PRO A 208 -6.25 -18.78 3.03
CA PRO A 208 -6.36 -20.09 3.66
C PRO A 208 -7.01 -21.07 2.65
N PRO A 209 -6.63 -22.36 2.64
CA PRO A 209 -7.21 -23.35 1.73
C PRO A 209 -8.75 -23.39 1.77
N ALA A 210 -9.34 -23.06 2.92
CA ALA A 210 -10.78 -22.94 3.11
C ALA A 210 -11.43 -21.81 2.29
N ALA A 211 -10.72 -20.72 1.98
CA ALA A 211 -11.22 -19.62 1.16
C ALA A 211 -11.30 -19.98 -0.34
N LEU A 212 -10.69 -21.10 -0.75
CA LEU A 212 -10.76 -21.63 -2.12
C LEU A 212 -11.87 -22.67 -2.29
N ALA A 213 -12.74 -22.84 -1.28
CA ALA A 213 -13.82 -23.81 -1.27
C ALA A 213 -15.21 -23.12 -1.40
N PRO A 214 -16.15 -23.69 -2.16
CA PRO A 214 -15.97 -24.82 -3.07
C PRO A 214 -15.08 -24.43 -4.27
N ARG A 215 -14.38 -25.41 -4.83
CA ARG A 215 -13.55 -25.19 -6.01
C ARG A 215 -14.46 -24.70 -7.14
N PRO A 216 -14.12 -23.62 -7.88
CA PRO A 216 -14.93 -23.19 -9.01
C PRO A 216 -15.02 -24.33 -10.02
N GLU A 217 -16.24 -24.80 -10.26
CA GLU A 217 -16.53 -25.75 -11.34
C GLU A 217 -16.30 -25.02 -12.68
N PRO A 218 -15.63 -25.65 -13.66
CA PRO A 218 -15.59 -25.11 -15.01
C PRO A 218 -17.02 -24.86 -15.48
N GLY A 219 -17.34 -23.63 -15.85
CA GLY A 219 -18.65 -23.31 -16.42
C GLY A 219 -18.87 -24.11 -17.70
N GLU A 220 -20.02 -24.75 -17.82
CA GLU A 220 -20.52 -25.33 -19.08
C GLU A 220 -20.62 -24.28 -20.20
#